data_AF-A0A955P7P2-F1
#
_entry.id   AF-A0A955P7P2-F1
#
_cell.length_a   1.000
_cell.length_b   1.000
_cell.length_c   1.000
_cell.angle_alpha   90.00
_cell.angle_beta   90.00
_cell.angle_gamma   90.00
#
_symmetry.space_group_name_H-M   'P 1'
#
loop_
_entity.id
_entity.type
_entity.pdbx_description
1 polymer ?
#
loop_
_entity_poly.entity_id
_entity_poly.type
_entity_poly.pdbx_seq_one_letter_code
_entity_poly.pdbx_strand_id
1 'polypeptide(L)'
;MPPLVDDSQKRSQSPTKEFDGVICFGGVDWWYHNRGHYDLQMMRELANRGIPVLYVNSIGMRVPKLTEGAVLLLRIGRKISSLKRGLVTVRENFTVQSPFMLPARFGRDLLRRALSHQVRKAAMKVGIKRPLVWVACPPALQVLEDMNPLAVVY
;
A
#
# COMPACT_ATOMS: atom_id res chain seq x y z
N MET A 1 7.32 -9.12 52.73
CA MET A 1 6.44 -8.79 51.60
C MET A 1 6.72 -7.32 51.23
N PRO A 2 7.51 -7.03 50.19
CA PRO A 2 7.70 -5.65 49.76
C PRO A 2 6.46 -5.16 48.99
N PRO A 3 6.11 -3.86 49.05
CA PRO A 3 4.91 -3.33 48.40
C PRO A 3 5.06 -3.31 46.87
N LEU A 4 3.93 -3.49 46.18
CA LEU A 4 3.80 -3.37 44.74
C LEU A 4 4.23 -1.96 44.31
N VAL A 5 5.27 -1.90 43.48
CA VAL A 5 5.70 -0.66 42.83
C VAL A 5 4.65 -0.29 41.79
N ASP A 6 4.01 0.85 42.02
CA ASP A 6 3.11 1.53 41.10
C ASP A 6 3.94 2.06 39.91
N ASP A 7 3.98 1.28 38.83
CA ASP A 7 4.66 1.59 37.56
C ASP A 7 3.90 2.64 36.72
N SER A 8 3.12 3.53 37.36
CA SER A 8 2.54 4.71 36.71
C SER A 8 3.56 5.85 36.56
N GLN A 9 4.73 5.56 35.99
CA GLN A 9 5.71 6.61 35.64
C GLN A 9 6.08 6.62 34.15
N LYS A 10 5.50 7.64 33.50
CA LYS A 10 6.08 8.44 32.42
C LYS A 10 6.63 7.63 31.23
N ARG A 11 5.73 7.27 30.30
CA ARG A 11 6.10 7.28 28.87
C ARG A 11 6.49 8.70 28.50
N SER A 12 7.80 8.96 28.52
CA SER A 12 8.44 10.10 27.87
C SER A 12 7.87 10.26 26.47
N GLN A 13 6.97 11.23 26.28
CA GLN A 13 6.53 11.65 24.96
C GLN A 13 7.70 12.40 24.31
N SER A 14 8.63 11.65 23.70
CA SER A 14 9.33 12.16 22.52
C SER A 14 8.25 12.70 21.58
N PRO A 15 8.41 13.87 20.93
CA PRO A 15 7.38 14.37 20.02
C PRO A 15 7.12 13.29 18.98
N THR A 16 6.04 12.52 19.17
CA THR A 16 5.74 11.38 18.34
C THR A 16 5.49 12.00 16.99
N LYS A 17 6.35 11.67 16.03
CA LYS A 17 6.04 11.95 14.64
C LYS A 17 4.79 11.11 14.34
N GLU A 18 3.62 11.71 14.54
CA GLU A 18 2.34 11.07 14.24
C GLU A 18 2.18 11.03 12.72
N PHE A 19 1.83 9.86 12.21
CA PHE A 19 1.45 9.66 10.82
C PHE A 19 -0.01 10.07 10.66
N ASP A 20 -0.36 10.58 9.49
CA ASP A 20 -1.74 11.00 9.17
C ASP A 20 -2.53 9.95 8.38
N GLY A 21 -1.91 8.80 8.10
CA GLY A 21 -2.56 7.63 7.54
C GLY A 21 -1.57 6.54 7.16
N VAL A 22 -2.10 5.45 6.60
CA VAL A 22 -1.35 4.25 6.25
C VAL A 22 -1.41 4.01 4.75
N ILE A 23 -0.24 3.78 4.14
CA ILE A 23 -0.14 3.27 2.78
C ILE A 23 0.31 1.82 2.87
N CYS A 24 -0.55 0.88 2.50
CA CYS A 24 -0.25 -0.54 2.54
C CYS A 24 -0.01 -1.10 1.15
N PHE A 25 1.22 -1.52 0.87
CA PHE A 25 1.54 -2.33 -0.31
C PHE A 25 1.15 -3.78 -0.05
N GLY A 26 -0.06 -4.12 -0.50
CA GLY A 26 -0.69 -5.39 -0.23
C GLY A 26 0.08 -6.61 -0.70
N GLY A 27 -0.07 -7.72 0.03
CA GLY A 27 0.41 -9.04 -0.41
C GLY A 27 -0.48 -9.64 -1.50
N VAL A 28 -1.75 -9.22 -1.55
CA VAL A 28 -2.79 -9.76 -2.44
C VAL A 28 -3.62 -8.69 -3.14
N ASP A 29 -4.40 -9.11 -4.14
CA ASP A 29 -5.35 -8.26 -4.82
C ASP A 29 -6.70 -8.23 -4.06
N TRP A 30 -7.15 -7.03 -3.71
CA TRP A 30 -8.40 -6.77 -2.98
C TRP A 30 -9.63 -7.34 -3.69
N TRP A 31 -9.69 -7.27 -5.02
CA TRP A 31 -10.86 -7.67 -5.79
C TRP A 31 -11.09 -9.18 -5.75
N TYR A 32 -10.04 -9.95 -5.48
CA TYR A 32 -10.09 -11.42 -5.48
C TYR A 32 -9.94 -12.03 -4.08
N HIS A 33 -9.16 -11.43 -3.19
CA HIS A 33 -8.75 -12.06 -1.92
C HIS A 33 -9.13 -11.25 -0.68
N ASN A 34 -10.22 -10.48 -0.72
CA ASN A 34 -10.54 -9.57 0.38
C ASN A 34 -10.90 -10.20 1.74
N ARG A 35 -11.02 -11.52 1.88
CA ARG A 35 -11.60 -12.13 3.10
C ARG A 35 -10.58 -12.66 4.11
N GLY A 36 -9.44 -13.19 3.69
CA GLY A 36 -8.60 -14.03 4.54
C GLY A 36 -7.21 -13.50 4.92
N HIS A 37 -6.75 -12.42 4.29
CA HIS A 37 -5.36 -11.99 4.45
C HIS A 37 -5.18 -11.02 5.62
N TYR A 38 -4.10 -11.23 6.39
CA TYR A 38 -3.79 -10.46 7.59
C TYR A 38 -3.66 -8.96 7.33
N ASP A 39 -2.91 -8.57 6.29
CA ASP A 39 -2.75 -7.18 5.87
C ASP A 39 -4.12 -6.51 5.63
N LEU A 40 -5.05 -7.20 4.99
CA LEU A 40 -6.41 -6.70 4.75
C LEU A 40 -7.23 -6.52 6.04
N GLN A 41 -7.12 -7.45 6.98
CA GLN A 41 -7.84 -7.34 8.25
C GLN A 41 -7.26 -6.20 9.10
N MET A 42 -5.95 -6.04 9.12
CA MET A 42 -5.30 -4.91 9.77
C MET A 42 -5.72 -3.58 9.13
N MET A 43 -5.73 -3.49 7.80
CA MET A 43 -6.16 -2.29 7.10
C MET A 43 -7.63 -1.95 7.34
N ARG A 44 -8.51 -2.96 7.48
CA ARG A 44 -9.90 -2.74 7.88
C ARG A 44 -10.01 -2.18 9.28
N GLU A 45 -9.29 -2.77 10.22
CA GLU A 45 -9.33 -2.36 11.61
C GLU A 45 -8.79 -0.94 11.81
N LEU A 46 -7.71 -0.59 11.11
CA LEU A 46 -7.17 0.77 11.11
C LEU A 46 -8.18 1.77 10.53
N ALA A 47 -8.81 1.45 9.40
CA ALA A 47 -9.84 2.29 8.80
C ALA A 47 -11.05 2.48 9.73
N ASN A 48 -11.51 1.42 10.39
CA ASN A 48 -12.60 1.46 11.37
C ASN A 48 -12.26 2.35 12.58
N ARG A 49 -10.98 2.51 12.90
CA ARG A 49 -10.49 3.41 13.96
C ARG A 49 -10.33 4.87 13.49
N GLY A 50 -10.77 5.19 12.29
CA GLY A 50 -10.69 6.54 11.74
C GLY A 50 -9.36 6.88 11.05
N ILE A 51 -8.46 5.90 10.87
CA ILE A 51 -7.16 6.14 10.24
C ILE A 51 -7.31 6.00 8.73
N PRO A 52 -6.98 7.02 7.92
CA PRO A 52 -7.02 6.90 6.46
C PRO A 52 -6.07 5.81 5.97
N VAL A 53 -6.60 4.88 5.16
CA VAL A 53 -5.87 3.76 4.57
C VAL A 53 -5.93 3.84 3.05
N LEU A 54 -4.74 3.84 2.45
CA LEU A 54 -4.55 3.56 1.03
C LEU A 54 -3.95 2.17 0.86
N TYR A 55 -4.76 1.20 0.44
CA TYR A 55 -4.29 -0.13 0.08
C TYR A 55 -3.92 -0.18 -1.40
N VAL A 56 -2.65 -0.38 -1.69
CA VAL A 56 -2.14 -0.56 -3.05
C VAL A 56 -2.19 -2.05 -3.36
N ASN A 57 -3.03 -2.42 -4.33
CA ASN A 57 -3.18 -3.80 -4.77
C ASN A 57 -1.83 -4.39 -5.18
N SER A 58 -1.58 -5.63 -4.76
CA SER A 58 -0.45 -6.42 -5.25
C SER A 58 -0.63 -6.67 -6.75
N ILE A 59 0.17 -5.99 -7.56
CA ILE A 59 0.28 -6.28 -8.98
C ILE A 59 1.67 -6.85 -9.16
N GLY A 60 1.74 -8.19 -9.21
CA GLY A 60 2.99 -8.94 -9.22
C GLY A 60 4.08 -8.23 -10.02
N MET A 61 5.18 -7.87 -9.34
CA MET A 61 6.32 -7.20 -9.97
C MET A 61 7.10 -8.09 -10.95
N ARG A 62 6.54 -9.26 -11.32
CA ARG A 62 6.94 -9.98 -12.52
C ARG A 62 6.33 -9.28 -13.72
N VAL A 63 7.14 -8.41 -14.30
CA VAL A 63 6.87 -7.88 -15.62
C VAL A 63 6.77 -9.07 -16.59
N PRO A 64 5.66 -9.24 -17.33
CA PRO A 64 5.57 -10.30 -18.30
C PRO A 64 6.68 -10.11 -19.35
N LYS A 65 7.45 -11.17 -19.64
CA LYS A 65 8.37 -11.20 -20.78
C LYS A 65 7.53 -11.03 -22.05
N LEU A 66 7.95 -10.16 -22.96
CA LEU A 66 7.24 -9.81 -24.21
C LEU A 66 7.24 -10.94 -25.26
N THR A 67 7.40 -12.21 -24.87
CA THR A 67 7.58 -13.36 -25.76
C THR A 67 6.28 -14.10 -26.11
N GLU A 68 5.11 -13.64 -25.64
CA GLU A 68 3.82 -14.30 -25.92
C GLU A 68 2.82 -13.27 -26.48
N GLY A 69 2.42 -13.37 -27.75
CA GLY A 69 1.56 -12.42 -28.46
C GLY A 69 0.12 -12.27 -27.93
N ALA A 70 -0.88 -12.79 -28.66
CA ALA A 70 -2.32 -12.58 -28.39
C ALA A 70 -2.79 -13.01 -26.98
N VAL A 71 -2.09 -13.96 -26.35
CA VAL A 71 -2.37 -14.43 -24.98
C VAL A 71 -2.00 -13.37 -23.92
N LEU A 72 -0.97 -12.55 -24.17
CA LEU A 72 -0.63 -11.42 -23.31
C LEU A 72 -1.70 -10.33 -23.37
N LEU A 73 -2.31 -10.08 -24.53
CA LEU A 73 -3.41 -9.12 -24.67
C LEU A 73 -4.68 -9.55 -23.94
N LEU A 74 -5.02 -10.85 -23.94
CA LEU A 74 -6.13 -11.39 -23.15
C LEU A 74 -5.85 -11.33 -21.64
N ARG A 75 -4.61 -11.63 -21.21
CA ARG A 75 -4.17 -11.49 -19.82
C ARG A 75 -4.17 -10.02 -19.36
N ILE A 76 -3.72 -9.11 -20.22
CA ILE A 76 -3.78 -7.66 -20.00
C ILE A 76 -5.24 -7.21 -19.92
N GLY A 77 -6.13 -7.67 -20.81
CA GLY A 77 -7.55 -7.33 -20.82
C GLY A 77 -8.29 -7.72 -19.53
N ARG A 78 -8.03 -8.92 -18.98
CA ARG A 78 -8.59 -9.32 -17.67
C ARG A 78 -8.05 -8.47 -16.52
N LYS A 79 -6.77 -8.07 -16.58
CA LYS A 79 -6.12 -7.17 -15.61
C LYS A 79 -6.60 -5.71 -15.72
N ILE A 80 -7.03 -5.29 -16.91
CA ILE A 80 -7.60 -3.97 -17.18
C ILE A 80 -8.94 -3.76 -16.45
N SER A 81 -9.73 -4.81 -16.20
CA SER A 81 -10.95 -4.69 -15.40
C SER A 81 -10.68 -4.20 -13.96
N SER A 82 -9.56 -4.63 -13.36
CA SER A 82 -9.06 -4.12 -12.08
C SER A 82 -8.49 -2.69 -12.21
N LEU A 83 -7.80 -2.37 -13.32
CA LEU A 83 -7.28 -1.03 -13.60
C LEU A 83 -8.36 0.04 -13.85
N LYS A 84 -9.55 -0.34 -14.38
CA LYS A 84 -10.68 0.58 -14.53
C LYS A 84 -11.17 1.14 -13.19
N ARG A 85 -10.84 0.46 -12.08
CA ARG A 85 -11.14 0.85 -10.70
C ARG A 85 -9.95 1.57 -10.04
N GLY A 86 -9.14 2.29 -10.82
CA GLY A 86 -7.81 2.79 -10.47
C GLY A 86 -7.66 3.31 -9.03
N LEU A 87 -8.61 4.10 -8.53
CA LEU A 87 -8.71 4.49 -7.13
C LEU A 87 -10.18 4.39 -6.68
N VAL A 88 -10.49 3.50 -5.74
CA VAL A 88 -11.86 3.27 -5.27
C VAL A 88 -11.90 3.25 -3.75
N THR A 89 -12.72 4.12 -3.17
CA THR A 89 -13.06 4.06 -1.74
C THR A 89 -14.04 2.92 -1.53
N VAL A 90 -13.60 1.88 -0.81
CA VAL A 90 -14.38 0.65 -0.58
C VAL A 90 -15.11 0.68 0.76
N ARG A 91 -14.63 1.49 1.70
CA ARG A 91 -15.26 1.80 2.99
C ARG A 91 -14.83 3.20 3.44
N GLU A 92 -15.47 3.73 4.47
CA GLU A 92 -14.98 4.92 5.16
C GLU A 92 -13.51 4.71 5.57
N ASN A 93 -12.67 5.72 5.32
CA ASN A 93 -11.23 5.70 5.54
C ASN A 93 -10.47 4.55 4.85
N PHE A 94 -11.07 3.82 3.91
CA PHE A 94 -10.42 2.72 3.20
C PHE A 94 -10.55 2.91 1.69
N THR A 95 -9.45 3.31 1.07
CA THR A 95 -9.32 3.41 -0.38
C THR A 95 -8.36 2.37 -0.93
N VAL A 96 -8.76 1.71 -2.03
CA VAL A 96 -7.96 0.73 -2.75
C VAL A 96 -7.47 1.36 -4.05
N GLN A 97 -6.17 1.28 -4.29
CA GLN A 97 -5.54 1.68 -5.54
C GLN A 97 -5.10 0.45 -6.34
N SER A 98 -5.45 0.43 -7.62
CA SER A 98 -4.92 -0.53 -8.60
C SER A 98 -3.92 0.17 -9.51
N PRO A 99 -2.61 0.13 -9.21
CA PRO A 99 -1.63 0.93 -9.95
C PRO A 99 -1.47 0.45 -11.39
N PHE A 100 -1.27 1.38 -12.30
CA PHE A 100 -0.90 1.06 -13.67
C PHE A 100 0.59 0.69 -13.75
N MET A 101 0.89 -0.45 -14.37
CA MET A 101 2.26 -0.94 -14.52
C MET A 101 2.79 -0.66 -15.92
N LEU A 102 3.95 0.00 -15.99
CA LEU A 102 4.66 0.20 -17.25
C LEU A 102 5.35 -1.10 -17.72
N PRO A 103 5.46 -1.33 -19.04
CA PRO A 103 6.23 -2.46 -19.59
C PRO A 103 7.72 -2.47 -19.19
N ALA A 104 8.34 -3.65 -19.08
CA ALA A 104 9.72 -3.83 -18.56
C ALA A 104 10.79 -3.08 -19.37
N ARG A 105 10.51 -2.81 -20.65
CA ARG A 105 11.42 -2.11 -21.57
C ARG A 105 11.77 -0.69 -21.12
N PHE A 106 11.00 -0.10 -20.21
CA PHE A 106 11.17 1.28 -19.78
C PHE A 106 12.22 1.47 -18.66
N GLY A 107 12.89 0.39 -18.22
CA GLY A 107 13.94 0.47 -17.20
C GLY A 107 13.39 0.51 -15.77
N ARG A 108 14.14 -0.06 -14.82
CA ARG A 108 13.67 -0.25 -13.43
C ARG A 108 13.37 1.07 -12.73
N ASP A 109 14.21 2.08 -12.92
CA ASP A 109 14.06 3.37 -12.23
C ASP A 109 12.84 4.14 -12.70
N LEU A 110 12.53 4.11 -14.00
CA LEU A 110 11.33 4.76 -14.53
C LEU A 110 10.07 4.05 -14.02
N LEU A 111 10.06 2.72 -13.98
CA LEU A 111 8.96 1.93 -13.41
C LEU A 111 8.74 2.28 -11.93
N ARG A 112 9.81 2.32 -11.15
CA ARG A 112 9.82 2.67 -9.72
C ARG A 112 9.28 4.07 -9.48
N ARG A 113 9.78 5.07 -10.21
CA ARG A 113 9.32 6.47 -10.12
C ARG A 113 7.86 6.62 -10.54
N ALA A 114 7.45 5.95 -11.62
CA ALA A 114 6.07 5.99 -12.10
C ALA A 114 5.10 5.40 -11.08
N LEU A 115 5.46 4.28 -10.43
CA LEU A 115 4.66 3.69 -9.37
C LEU A 115 4.59 4.59 -8.14
N SER A 116 5.74 5.10 -7.67
CA SER A 116 5.82 6.01 -6.52
C SER A 116 4.96 7.25 -6.72
N HIS A 117 5.00 7.83 -7.94
CA HIS A 117 4.16 8.98 -8.30
C HIS A 117 2.67 8.67 -8.26
N GLN A 118 2.27 7.51 -8.78
CA GLN A 118 0.87 7.07 -8.73
C GLN A 118 0.39 6.90 -7.29
N VAL A 119 1.20 6.28 -6.43
CA VAL A 119 0.85 6.05 -5.02
C VAL A 119 0.80 7.37 -4.25
N ARG A 120 1.79 8.25 -4.42
CA ARG A 120 1.78 9.60 -3.81
C ARG A 120 0.55 10.41 -4.22
N LYS A 121 0.21 10.42 -5.51
CA LYS A 121 -0.99 11.13 -5.99
C LYS A 121 -2.27 10.56 -5.38
N ALA A 122 -2.37 9.24 -5.24
CA ALA A 122 -3.50 8.61 -4.59
C ALA A 122 -3.57 8.95 -3.10
N ALA A 123 -2.43 8.88 -2.39
CA ALA A 123 -2.31 9.23 -0.98
C ALA A 123 -2.77 10.66 -0.71
N MET A 124 -2.31 11.62 -1.52
CA MET A 124 -2.73 13.02 -1.42
C MET A 124 -4.24 13.20 -1.62
N LYS A 125 -4.87 12.42 -2.51
CA LYS A 125 -6.32 12.47 -2.75
C LYS A 125 -7.14 11.95 -1.57
N VAL A 126 -6.56 11.07 -0.76
CA VAL A 126 -7.22 10.51 0.44
C VAL A 126 -6.75 11.17 1.73
N GLY A 127 -6.03 12.29 1.63
CA GLY A 127 -5.62 13.11 2.78
C GLY A 127 -4.34 12.66 3.48
N ILE A 128 -3.62 11.67 2.96
CA ILE A 128 -2.39 11.14 3.55
C ILE A 128 -1.18 11.93 3.02
N LYS A 129 -0.46 12.62 3.92
CA LYS A 129 0.74 13.42 3.58
C LYS A 129 2.00 12.91 4.30
N ARG A 130 1.84 12.32 5.49
CA ARG A 130 2.89 11.78 6.35
C ARG A 130 2.59 10.31 6.63
N PRO A 131 2.78 9.43 5.64
CA PRO A 131 2.33 8.05 5.75
C PRO A 131 3.20 7.22 6.70
N LEU A 132 2.56 6.32 7.44
CA LEU A 132 3.16 5.05 7.80
C LEU A 132 3.05 4.13 6.58
N VAL A 133 4.17 3.59 6.11
CA VAL A 133 4.15 2.65 4.98
C VAL A 133 4.21 1.22 5.50
N TRP A 134 3.22 0.43 5.13
CA TRP A 134 3.13 -0.99 5.43
C TRP A 134 3.49 -1.81 4.19
N VAL A 135 4.47 -2.70 4.30
CA VAL A 135 4.98 -3.52 3.20
C VAL A 135 4.62 -4.98 3.45
N ALA A 136 3.54 -5.45 2.84
CA ALA A 136 3.15 -6.86 2.88
C ALA A 136 3.69 -7.65 1.66
N CYS A 137 4.32 -6.98 0.68
CA CYS A 137 4.98 -7.62 -0.45
C CYS A 137 6.44 -7.13 -0.59
N PRO A 138 7.44 -8.03 -0.61
CA PRO A 138 8.87 -7.66 -0.74
C PRO A 138 9.22 -6.72 -1.91
N PRO A 139 8.59 -6.86 -3.10
CA PRO A 139 8.90 -5.97 -4.22
C PRO A 139 8.63 -4.48 -3.97
N ALA A 140 7.72 -4.15 -3.06
CA ALA A 140 7.40 -2.76 -2.74
C ALA A 140 8.52 -2.02 -1.99
N LEU A 141 9.53 -2.73 -1.47
CA LEU A 141 10.70 -2.11 -0.85
C LEU A 141 11.42 -1.13 -1.79
N GLN A 142 11.42 -1.41 -3.10
CA GLN A 142 12.04 -0.52 -4.10
C GLN A 142 11.37 0.85 -4.18
N VAL A 143 10.09 0.94 -3.80
CA VAL A 143 9.30 2.17 -3.86
C VAL A 143 9.51 3.01 -2.60
N LEU A 144 9.95 2.41 -1.48
CA LEU A 144 10.08 3.10 -0.19
C LEU A 144 10.99 4.32 -0.24
N GLU A 145 12.12 4.24 -0.93
CA GLU A 145 13.07 5.36 -1.09
C GLU A 145 12.38 6.59 -1.70
N ASP A 146 11.47 6.35 -2.64
CA ASP A 146 10.67 7.37 -3.30
C ASP A 146 9.36 7.64 -2.56
N MET A 147 9.15 7.23 -1.31
CA MET A 147 7.92 7.55 -0.57
C MET A 147 8.14 8.52 0.60
N ASN A 148 9.39 8.67 1.07
CA ASN A 148 9.75 9.46 2.26
C ASN A 148 8.81 9.19 3.46
N PRO A 149 8.64 7.92 3.87
CA PRO A 149 7.71 7.54 4.92
C PRO A 149 8.13 8.07 6.29
N LEU A 150 7.15 8.33 7.15
CA LEU A 150 7.40 8.72 8.53
C LEU A 150 7.86 7.53 9.38
N ALA A 151 7.30 6.36 9.08
CA ALA A 151 7.59 5.07 9.68
C ALA A 151 7.31 3.96 8.67
N VAL A 152 7.96 2.81 8.85
CA VAL A 152 7.79 1.63 7.97
C VAL A 152 7.52 0.40 8.82
N VAL A 153 6.58 -0.45 8.37
CA VAL A 153 6.30 -1.79 8.89
C VAL A 153 6.49 -2.78 7.75
N TYR A 154 7.28 -3.85 7.93
CA TYR A 154 7.57 -4.87 6.93
C TYR A 154 7.78 -6.25 7.55
#